data_AF-A0A427YF76-F1
#
_entry.id   AF-A0A427YF76-F1
#
_cell.length_a   1.000
_cell.length_b   1.000
_cell.length_c   1.000
_cell.angle_alpha   90.00
_cell.angle_beta   90.00
_cell.angle_gamma   90.00
#
_symmetry.space_group_name_H-M   'P 1'
#
loop_
_entity.id
_entity.type
_entity.pdbx_description
1 polymer ?
#
loop_
_entity_poly.entity_id
_entity_poly.type
_entity_poly.pdbx_seq_one_letter_code
_entity_poly.pdbx_strand_id
1 'polypeptide(L)'
;MLNLGFTNTYQLLVALYAGKWFITLFGFYLPDRIGRRPMVIVGAVCMGACMYTMAAVAAATNNEPTGSLGSLTLASIFIWVFTFSPTWGALPWTIAAEIGSQRLRAKTLATAAWGDTIVFCVLFVPEFEGRTLEELDLLYDAGIPARNFATYDITKLKSAPMPASGGKAGSLFEDDANGKKERLEA
;
A
#
# COMPACT_ATOMS: atom_id res chain seq x y z
N MET A 1 17.85 -5.77 -9.47
CA MET A 1 17.16 -4.54 -9.05
C MET A 1 16.91 -3.69 -10.30
N LEU A 2 15.66 -3.81 -10.77
CA LEU A 2 14.90 -3.05 -11.78
C LEU A 2 15.60 -2.65 -13.11
N ASN A 3 15.28 -3.45 -14.13
CA ASN A 3 15.34 -3.19 -15.57
C ASN A 3 14.51 -1.94 -15.98
N LEU A 4 14.86 -0.76 -15.48
CA LEU A 4 14.34 0.53 -16.00
C LEU A 4 15.32 1.22 -16.94
N GLY A 5 16.43 0.57 -17.29
CA GLY A 5 17.38 1.08 -18.28
C GLY A 5 18.21 2.29 -17.82
N PHE A 6 18.30 2.58 -16.53
CA PHE A 6 19.11 3.68 -16.00
C PHE A 6 20.15 3.19 -14.99
N THR A 7 21.40 3.57 -15.24
CA THR A 7 22.61 3.17 -14.51
C THR A 7 22.77 3.85 -13.14
N ASN A 8 21.96 4.85 -12.80
CA ASN A 8 22.13 5.65 -11.58
C ASN A 8 20.81 5.98 -10.85
N THR A 9 20.21 4.98 -10.20
CA THR A 9 19.04 5.14 -9.31
C THR A 9 19.25 6.21 -8.23
N TYR A 10 20.47 6.35 -7.72
CA TYR A 10 20.79 7.37 -6.70
C TYR A 10 20.61 8.80 -7.21
N GLN A 11 20.99 9.09 -8.46
CA GLN A 11 20.81 10.43 -9.03
C GLN A 11 19.33 10.77 -9.21
N LEU A 12 18.53 9.78 -9.59
CA LEU A 12 17.08 9.92 -9.72
C LEU A 12 16.43 10.26 -8.36
N LEU A 13 16.80 9.55 -7.30
CA LEU A 13 16.30 9.81 -5.95
C LEU A 13 16.72 11.20 -5.45
N VAL A 14 17.99 11.57 -5.61
CA VAL A 14 18.49 12.89 -5.20
C VAL A 14 17.75 14.00 -5.95
N ALA A 15 17.54 13.86 -7.27
CA ALA A 15 16.79 14.82 -8.07
C ALA A 15 15.31 14.93 -7.64
N LEU A 16 14.66 13.79 -7.36
CA LEU A 16 13.29 13.72 -6.85
C LEU A 16 13.14 14.48 -5.53
N TYR A 17 14.00 14.18 -4.55
CA TYR A 17 13.92 14.81 -3.23
C TYR A 17 14.26 16.29 -3.29
N ALA A 18 15.27 16.69 -4.08
CA ALA A 18 15.60 18.10 -4.28
C ALA A 18 14.41 18.87 -4.88
N GLY A 19 13.83 18.37 -5.99
CA GLY A 19 12.65 18.97 -6.60
C GLY A 19 11.45 19.04 -5.66
N LYS A 20 11.25 18.00 -4.85
CA LYS A 20 10.19 17.94 -3.84
C LYS A 20 10.33 19.02 -2.78
N TRP A 21 11.56 19.30 -2.31
CA TRP A 21 11.80 20.39 -1.35
C TRP A 21 11.39 21.75 -1.93
N PHE A 22 11.78 22.06 -3.16
CA PHE A 22 11.41 23.33 -3.82
C PHE A 22 9.90 23.49 -3.99
N ILE A 23 9.22 22.43 -4.42
CA ILE A 23 7.76 22.45 -4.62
C ILE A 23 7.02 22.54 -3.28
N THR A 24 7.53 21.90 -2.22
CA THR A 24 6.91 21.98 -0.90
C THR A 24 7.04 23.40 -0.33
N LEU A 25 8.16 24.07 -0.54
CA LEU A 25 8.34 25.49 -0.19
C LEU A 25 7.34 26.38 -0.96
N PHE A 26 7.17 26.14 -2.26
CA PHE A 26 6.17 26.85 -3.07
C PHE A 26 4.72 26.47 -2.69
N GLY A 27 4.54 25.26 -2.18
CA GLY A 27 3.29 24.69 -1.69
C GLY A 27 2.73 25.36 -0.45
N PHE A 28 3.53 26.13 0.29
CA PHE A 28 2.99 27.01 1.34
C PHE A 28 2.34 28.27 0.77
N TYR A 29 2.76 28.73 -0.41
CA TYR A 29 2.25 29.95 -1.02
C TYR A 29 0.96 29.73 -1.83
N LEU A 30 0.85 28.60 -2.51
CA LEU A 30 -0.30 28.25 -3.38
C LEU A 30 -1.67 28.18 -2.67
N PRO A 31 -1.79 27.60 -1.47
CA PRO A 31 -3.07 27.44 -0.77
C PRO A 31 -3.71 28.76 -0.36
N ASP A 32 -2.88 29.75 -0.01
CA ASP A 32 -3.33 31.06 0.47
C ASP A 32 -3.88 31.94 -0.67
N ARG A 33 -3.51 31.65 -1.94
CA ARG A 33 -3.98 32.41 -3.11
C ARG A 33 -5.15 31.77 -3.84
N ILE A 34 -5.16 30.44 -3.99
CA ILE A 34 -6.14 29.73 -4.83
C ILE A 34 -7.31 29.17 -4.00
N GLY A 35 -7.19 29.20 -2.67
CA GLY A 35 -8.20 28.70 -1.76
C GLY A 35 -8.08 27.18 -1.53
N ARG A 36 -8.47 26.76 -0.33
CA ARG A 36 -8.18 25.40 0.17
C ARG A 36 -9.01 24.28 -0.46
N ARG A 37 -10.26 24.56 -0.83
CA ARG A 37 -11.18 23.59 -1.45
C ARG A 37 -10.81 23.20 -2.91
N PRO A 38 -10.61 24.14 -3.84
CA PRO A 38 -10.29 23.79 -5.23
C PRO A 38 -8.92 23.13 -5.35
N MET A 39 -7.96 23.46 -4.49
CA MET A 39 -6.64 22.84 -4.47
C MET A 39 -6.70 21.33 -4.27
N VAL A 40 -7.51 20.85 -3.30
CA VAL A 40 -7.64 19.41 -3.04
C VAL A 40 -8.32 18.69 -4.20
N ILE A 41 -9.32 19.31 -4.83
CA ILE A 41 -10.05 18.71 -5.96
C ILE A 41 -9.15 18.63 -7.20
N VAL A 42 -8.47 19.72 -7.57
CA VAL A 42 -7.58 19.75 -8.74
C VAL A 42 -6.41 18.77 -8.56
N GLY A 43 -5.81 18.71 -7.37
CA GLY A 43 -4.76 17.74 -7.10
C GLY A 43 -5.27 16.30 -7.11
N ALA A 44 -6.48 16.02 -6.62
CA ALA A 44 -7.08 14.69 -6.69
C ALA A 44 -7.36 14.25 -8.14
N VAL A 45 -7.86 15.14 -9.00
CA VAL A 45 -8.08 14.84 -10.43
C VAL A 45 -6.76 14.59 -11.14
N CYS A 46 -5.74 15.42 -10.90
CA CYS A 46 -4.40 15.25 -11.49
C CYS A 46 -3.75 13.93 -11.04
N MET A 47 -3.78 13.61 -9.73
CA MET A 47 -3.27 12.35 -9.21
C MET A 47 -4.05 11.13 -9.73
N GLY A 48 -5.38 11.25 -9.85
CA GLY A 48 -6.22 10.21 -10.43
C GLY A 48 -5.86 9.92 -11.88
N ALA A 49 -5.61 10.96 -12.68
CA ALA A 49 -5.14 10.81 -14.05
C ALA A 49 -3.77 10.12 -14.12
N CYS A 50 -2.82 10.48 -13.25
CA CYS A 50 -1.50 9.82 -13.20
C CYS A 50 -1.58 8.36 -12.74
N MET A 51 -2.45 8.03 -11.79
CA MET A 51 -2.68 6.64 -11.39
C MET A 51 -3.32 5.84 -12.51
N TYR A 52 -4.23 6.45 -13.28
CA TYR A 52 -4.85 5.81 -14.43
C TYR A 52 -3.82 5.52 -15.54
N THR A 53 -2.92 6.45 -15.85
CA THR A 53 -1.85 6.19 -16.84
C THR A 53 -0.92 5.08 -16.40
N MET A 54 -0.54 5.04 -15.11
CA MET A 54 0.29 3.96 -14.56
C MET A 54 -0.42 2.60 -14.61
N ALA A 55 -1.71 2.55 -14.25
CA ALA A 55 -2.51 1.33 -14.32
C ALA A 55 -2.65 0.82 -15.76
N ALA A 56 -2.86 1.72 -16.72
CA ALA A 56 -2.93 1.38 -18.13
C ALA A 56 -1.61 0.79 -18.65
N VAL A 57 -0.47 1.38 -18.27
CA VAL A 57 0.85 0.84 -18.66
C VAL A 57 1.11 -0.51 -17.99
N ALA A 58 0.79 -0.65 -16.70
CA ALA A 58 0.97 -1.92 -15.98
C ALA A 58 0.14 -3.06 -16.59
N ALA A 59 -1.10 -2.78 -16.99
CA ALA A 59 -1.97 -3.73 -17.68
C ALA A 59 -1.48 -4.10 -19.09
N ALA A 60 -0.91 -3.13 -19.83
CA ALA A 60 -0.40 -3.37 -21.18
C ALA A 60 0.92 -4.14 -21.21
N THR A 61 1.74 -4.07 -20.15
CA THR A 61 3.11 -4.64 -20.15
C THR A 61 3.29 -5.83 -19.20
N ASN A 62 2.22 -6.43 -18.66
CA ASN A 62 2.31 -7.52 -17.67
C ASN A 62 3.34 -7.22 -16.55
N ASN A 63 3.33 -5.99 -16.02
CA ASN A 63 4.27 -5.47 -15.01
C ASN A 63 5.76 -5.35 -15.43
N GLU A 64 6.10 -5.50 -16.72
CA GLU A 64 7.46 -5.30 -17.24
C GLU A 64 7.54 -4.11 -18.23
N PRO A 65 7.46 -2.86 -17.74
CA PRO A 65 7.51 -1.69 -18.61
C PRO A 65 8.91 -1.53 -19.24
N THR A 66 9.03 -1.91 -20.51
CA THR A 66 10.30 -1.87 -21.26
C THR A 66 10.36 -0.66 -22.20
N GLY A 67 11.48 0.06 -22.23
CA GLY A 67 11.74 1.17 -23.15
C GLY A 67 10.88 2.42 -22.91
N SER A 68 10.20 2.91 -23.95
CA SER A 68 9.41 4.16 -23.92
C SER A 68 8.26 4.12 -22.91
N LEU A 69 7.68 2.94 -22.68
CA LEU A 69 6.62 2.74 -21.68
C LEU A 69 7.15 2.92 -20.25
N GLY A 70 8.40 2.52 -19.98
CA GLY A 70 9.06 2.75 -18.68
C GLY A 70 9.31 4.23 -18.40
N SER A 71 9.70 5.01 -19.42
CA SER A 71 9.84 6.46 -19.29
C SER A 71 8.51 7.17 -19.02
N LEU A 72 7.41 6.69 -19.61
CA LEU A 72 6.07 7.24 -19.35
C LEU A 72 5.60 6.97 -17.92
N THR A 73 5.79 5.75 -17.40
CA THR A 73 5.47 5.42 -16.00
C THR A 73 6.30 6.27 -15.04
N LEU A 74 7.58 6.48 -15.36
CA LEU A 74 8.46 7.31 -14.56
C LEU A 74 8.02 8.78 -14.55
N ALA A 75 7.73 9.37 -15.72
CA ALA A 75 7.21 10.73 -15.81
C ALA A 75 5.88 10.89 -15.04
N SER A 76 5.01 9.88 -15.10
CA SER A 76 3.76 9.85 -14.34
C SER A 76 4.00 9.85 -12.83
N ILE A 77 5.00 9.10 -12.34
CA ILE A 77 5.42 9.09 -10.93
C ILE A 77 5.97 10.46 -10.51
N PHE A 78 6.79 11.11 -11.34
CA PHE A 78 7.31 12.45 -11.05
C PHE A 78 6.19 13.48 -10.88
N ILE A 79 5.25 13.52 -11.82
CA ILE A 79 4.09 14.42 -11.79
C ILE A 79 3.22 14.12 -10.57
N TRP A 80 3.04 12.83 -10.24
CA TRP A 80 2.30 12.42 -9.05
C TRP A 80 2.97 12.91 -7.75
N VAL A 81 4.27 12.71 -7.58
CA VAL A 81 5.01 13.16 -6.37
C VAL A 81 4.94 14.68 -6.22
N PHE A 82 5.10 15.41 -7.33
CA PHE A 82 5.06 16.86 -7.32
C PHE A 82 3.68 17.44 -7.02
N THR A 83 2.61 16.79 -7.50
CA THR A 83 1.23 17.20 -7.19
C THR A 83 0.83 16.80 -5.76
N PHE A 84 1.32 15.66 -5.28
CA PHE A 84 1.05 15.13 -3.94
C PHE A 84 1.57 16.05 -2.83
N SER A 85 2.79 16.58 -2.99
CA SER A 85 3.45 17.43 -1.99
C SER A 85 2.60 18.61 -1.47
N PRO A 86 2.18 19.57 -2.31
CA PRO A 86 1.40 20.72 -1.83
C PRO A 86 -0.05 20.37 -1.54
N THR A 87 -0.60 19.32 -2.18
CA THR A 87 -2.03 19.01 -2.08
C THR A 87 -2.33 18.09 -0.92
N TRP A 88 -1.87 16.85 -0.95
CA TRP A 88 -2.25 15.82 0.01
C TRP A 88 -1.25 15.69 1.17
N GLY A 89 -0.02 16.20 1.00
CA GLY A 89 1.00 16.13 2.05
C GLY A 89 0.70 16.97 3.30
N ALA A 90 0.17 18.19 3.13
CA ALA A 90 -0.10 19.12 4.24
C ALA A 90 -1.55 19.60 4.33
N LEU A 91 -2.28 19.72 3.21
CA LEU A 91 -3.60 20.35 3.25
C LEU A 91 -4.66 19.56 4.04
N PRO A 92 -4.79 18.23 3.95
CA PRO A 92 -5.81 17.50 4.70
C PRO A 92 -5.68 17.72 6.21
N TRP A 93 -4.44 17.78 6.71
CA TRP A 93 -4.16 18.08 8.12
C TRP A 93 -4.55 19.51 8.49
N THR A 94 -4.32 20.48 7.60
CA THR A 94 -4.74 21.87 7.85
C THR A 94 -6.25 22.04 7.78
N ILE A 95 -6.91 21.41 6.81
CA ILE A 95 -8.37 21.46 6.62
C ILE A 95 -9.07 20.77 7.79
N ALA A 96 -8.57 19.61 8.26
CA ALA A 96 -9.08 18.95 9.45
C ALA A 96 -8.98 19.85 10.70
N ALA A 97 -7.95 20.69 10.76
CA ALA A 97 -7.77 21.65 11.84
C ALA A 97 -8.69 22.89 11.69
N GLU A 98 -9.17 23.22 10.50
CA GLU A 98 -10.06 24.36 10.22
C GLU A 98 -11.55 24.02 10.35
N ILE A 99 -11.94 22.76 10.16
CA ILE A 99 -13.33 22.31 10.26
C ILE A 99 -13.81 22.26 11.72
N GLY A 100 -12.91 21.97 12.67
CA GLY A 100 -13.26 21.84 14.08
C GLY A 100 -13.47 23.20 14.77
N SER A 101 -14.58 23.35 15.49
CA SER A 101 -14.79 24.50 16.39
C SER A 101 -13.71 24.55 17.48
N GLN A 102 -13.34 25.74 17.97
CA GLN A 102 -12.21 25.95 18.89
C GLN A 102 -12.19 25.03 20.13
N ARG A 103 -13.36 24.53 20.57
CA ARG A 103 -13.47 23.60 21.72
C ARG A 103 -13.35 22.12 21.33
N LEU A 104 -13.62 21.76 20.08
CA LEU A 104 -13.56 20.38 19.58
C LEU A 104 -12.41 20.10 18.60
N ARG A 105 -11.62 21.12 18.22
CA ARG A 105 -10.53 21.00 17.25
C ARG A 105 -9.58 19.83 17.52
N ALA A 106 -9.17 19.62 18.77
CA ALA A 106 -8.30 18.49 19.15
C ALA A 106 -8.98 17.12 18.94
N LYS A 107 -10.29 17.02 19.20
CA LYS A 107 -11.07 15.78 19.00
C LYS A 107 -11.28 15.47 17.52
N THR A 108 -11.53 16.49 16.70
CA THR A 108 -11.65 16.33 15.23
C THR A 108 -10.34 15.90 14.59
N LEU A 109 -9.21 16.48 15.02
CA LEU A 109 -7.90 16.08 14.51
C LEU A 109 -7.54 14.65 14.91
N ALA A 110 -7.83 14.27 16.17
CA ALA A 110 -7.63 12.92 16.64
C ALA A 110 -8.49 11.94 15.83
N THR A 111 -9.80 12.16 15.72
CA THR A 111 -10.67 11.25 14.93
C THR A 111 -10.24 11.11 13.48
N ALA A 112 -9.75 12.18 12.83
CA ALA A 112 -9.18 12.11 11.48
C ALA A 112 -7.91 11.23 11.40
N ALA A 113 -6.97 11.41 12.33
CA ALA A 113 -5.72 10.64 12.37
C ALA A 113 -5.96 9.15 12.70
N TRP A 114 -6.86 8.88 13.64
CA TRP A 114 -7.23 7.53 14.02
C TRP A 114 -7.99 6.83 12.90
N GLY A 115 -8.83 7.53 12.14
CA GLY A 115 -9.54 6.97 11.00
C GLY A 115 -8.59 6.41 9.93
N ASP A 116 -7.57 7.18 9.55
CA ASP A 116 -6.53 6.73 8.60
C ASP A 116 -5.78 5.49 9.11
N THR A 117 -5.37 5.52 10.38
CA THR A 117 -4.62 4.44 11.01
C THR A 117 -5.45 3.16 11.14
N ILE A 118 -6.72 3.26 11.56
CA ILE A 118 -7.60 2.10 11.72
C ILE A 118 -7.85 1.42 10.37
N VAL A 119 -8.12 2.21 9.33
CA VAL A 119 -8.31 1.66 7.97
C VAL A 119 -7.03 0.96 7.50
N PHE A 120 -5.87 1.56 7.74
CA PHE A 120 -4.59 0.94 7.41
C PHE A 120 -4.38 -0.37 8.18
N CYS A 121 -4.59 -0.39 9.49
CA CYS A 121 -4.43 -1.58 10.32
C CYS A 121 -5.38 -2.70 9.88
N VAL A 122 -6.67 -2.42 9.65
CA VAL A 122 -7.66 -3.45 9.28
C VAL A 122 -7.42 -4.03 7.88
N LEU A 123 -6.88 -3.23 6.95
CA LEU A 123 -6.65 -3.67 5.57
C LEU A 123 -5.27 -4.30 5.35
N PHE A 124 -4.22 -3.77 6.00
CA PHE A 124 -2.83 -4.13 5.70
C PHE A 124 -2.11 -4.85 6.84
N VAL A 125 -2.58 -4.73 8.09
CA VAL A 125 -1.96 -5.41 9.25
C VAL A 125 -2.81 -6.62 9.61
N PRO A 126 -2.42 -7.84 9.19
CA PRO A 126 -3.07 -9.04 9.67
C PRO A 126 -2.84 -9.19 11.19
N GLU A 127 -3.84 -9.68 11.91
CA GLU A 127 -3.75 -9.95 13.35
C GLU A 127 -2.75 -11.10 13.60
N PHE A 128 -1.65 -10.80 14.31
CA PHE A 128 -0.64 -11.79 14.74
C PHE A 128 -0.82 -12.23 16.20
N GLU A 129 -1.90 -11.83 16.86
CA GLU A 129 -2.04 -11.97 18.31
C GLU A 129 -2.18 -13.45 18.72
N GLY A 130 -1.28 -13.92 19.59
CA GLY A 130 -1.38 -15.23 20.24
C GLY A 130 -0.66 -16.41 19.56
N ARG A 131 0.16 -16.20 18.53
CA ARG A 131 0.95 -17.27 17.86
C ARG A 131 2.44 -17.18 18.17
N THR A 132 3.10 -18.33 18.33
CA THR A 132 4.58 -18.37 18.44
C THR A 132 5.23 -18.22 17.06
N LEU A 133 6.50 -17.77 17.00
CA LEU A 133 7.20 -17.59 15.72
C LEU A 133 7.25 -18.88 14.89
N GLU A 134 7.42 -20.03 15.54
CA GLU A 134 7.43 -21.34 14.88
C GLU A 134 6.08 -21.68 14.22
N GLU A 135 4.97 -21.34 14.90
CA GLU A 135 3.64 -21.52 14.33
C GLU A 135 3.39 -20.57 13.15
N LEU A 136 3.98 -19.38 13.17
CA LEU A 136 3.87 -18.42 12.08
C LEU A 136 4.63 -18.88 10.84
N ASP A 137 5.83 -19.44 11.03
CA ASP A 137 6.62 -20.02 9.94
C ASP A 137 5.89 -21.22 9.31
N LEU A 138 5.24 -22.05 10.14
CA LEU A 138 4.40 -23.16 9.67
C LEU A 138 3.21 -22.67 8.81
N LEU A 139 2.53 -21.61 9.24
CA LEU A 139 1.40 -21.03 8.50
C LEU A 139 1.85 -20.35 7.20
N TYR A 140 3.05 -19.79 7.18
CA TYR A 140 3.66 -19.20 6.00
C TYR A 140 4.08 -20.28 4.99
N ASP A 141 4.71 -21.35 5.46
CA ASP A 141 5.08 -22.52 4.65
C ASP A 141 3.85 -23.25 4.09
N ALA A 142 2.72 -23.22 4.81
CA ALA A 142 1.43 -23.70 4.33
C ALA A 142 0.73 -22.77 3.32
N GLY A 143 1.25 -21.56 3.10
CA GLY A 143 0.71 -20.60 2.13
C GLY A 143 -0.65 -20.03 2.52
N ILE A 144 -0.99 -20.00 3.81
CA ILE A 144 -2.27 -19.48 4.29
C ILE A 144 -2.25 -17.94 4.21
N PRO A 145 -3.35 -17.27 3.81
CA PRO A 145 -3.40 -15.80 3.83
C PRO A 145 -3.25 -15.28 5.26
N ALA A 146 -2.39 -14.28 5.46
CA ALA A 146 -2.07 -13.78 6.79
C ALA A 146 -3.28 -13.31 7.62
N ARG A 147 -4.39 -12.94 6.97
CA ARG A 147 -5.66 -12.56 7.63
C ARG A 147 -6.31 -13.72 8.40
N ASN A 148 -6.00 -14.96 8.05
CA ASN A 148 -6.58 -16.16 8.65
C ASN A 148 -5.64 -16.81 9.68
N PHE A 149 -4.47 -16.22 9.96
CA PHE A 149 -3.47 -16.78 10.87
C PHE A 149 -3.98 -16.89 12.32
N ALA A 150 -4.86 -15.96 12.74
CA ALA A 150 -5.48 -16.00 14.05
C ALA A 150 -6.40 -17.22 14.22
N THR A 151 -7.22 -17.54 13.22
CA THR A 151 -8.27 -18.58 13.31
C THR A 151 -7.78 -20.00 12.99
N TYR A 152 -6.63 -20.15 12.34
CA TYR A 152 -6.18 -21.46 11.86
C TYR A 152 -5.72 -22.41 12.99
N ASP A 153 -6.16 -23.66 12.94
CA ASP A 153 -5.79 -24.67 13.95
C ASP A 153 -4.42 -25.29 13.64
N ILE A 154 -3.40 -24.77 14.32
CA ILE A 154 -1.99 -25.17 14.25
C ILE A 154 -1.74 -26.64 14.62
N THR A 155 -2.62 -27.26 15.41
CA THR A 155 -2.46 -28.63 15.91
C THR A 155 -2.43 -29.64 14.76
N LYS A 156 -3.21 -29.37 13.72
CA LYS A 156 -3.33 -30.21 12.51
C LYS A 156 -2.11 -30.09 11.59
N LEU A 157 -1.42 -28.95 11.63
CA LEU A 157 -0.26 -28.70 10.78
C LEU A 157 1.02 -29.29 11.36
N LYS A 158 1.13 -29.34 12.70
CA LYS A 158 2.29 -29.89 13.43
C LYS A 158 2.44 -31.42 13.30
N SER A 159 1.37 -32.13 12.95
CA SER A 159 1.34 -33.59 12.78
C SER A 159 1.64 -34.08 11.36
N ALA A 160 1.63 -33.19 10.37
CA ALA A 160 1.88 -33.54 8.98
C ALA A 160 3.40 -33.55 8.67
N PRO A 161 3.90 -34.45 7.82
CA PRO A 161 5.28 -34.41 7.37
C PRO A 161 5.53 -33.11 6.60
N MET A 162 6.39 -32.25 7.15
CA MET A 162 6.72 -30.93 6.61
C MET A 162 7.19 -31.01 5.15
N PRO A 163 6.49 -30.38 4.19
CA PRO A 163 7.02 -30.24 2.83
C PRO A 163 8.20 -29.26 2.83
N ALA A 164 9.29 -29.65 2.18
CA ALA A 164 10.45 -28.79 2.01
C ALA A 164 10.04 -27.51 1.24
N SER A 165 10.40 -26.37 1.84
CA SER A 165 10.30 -24.99 1.34
C SER A 165 10.04 -24.87 -0.17
N GLY A 166 8.89 -24.27 -0.52
CA GLY A 166 8.57 -23.80 -1.89
C GLY A 166 7.50 -24.58 -2.66
N GLY A 167 6.78 -25.51 -2.03
CA GLY A 167 5.72 -26.30 -2.67
C GLY A 167 4.37 -25.57 -2.78
N LYS A 168 3.85 -25.44 -4.00
CA LYS A 168 2.51 -24.89 -4.31
C LYS A 168 1.40 -25.56 -3.47
N ALA A 169 0.36 -24.78 -3.16
CA ALA A 169 -0.86 -25.08 -2.40
C ALA A 169 -1.76 -26.23 -2.95
N GLY A 170 -1.17 -27.33 -3.42
CA GLY A 170 -1.87 -28.44 -4.06
C GLY A 170 -1.85 -29.77 -3.30
N SER A 171 -1.13 -29.89 -2.17
CA SER A 171 -0.97 -31.16 -1.47
C SER A 171 -1.77 -31.29 -0.17
N LEU A 172 -2.68 -30.35 0.15
CA LEU A 172 -3.61 -30.49 1.27
C LEU A 172 -4.88 -31.27 0.87
N PHE A 173 -4.68 -32.41 0.22
CA PHE A 173 -5.65 -33.49 0.18
C PHE A 173 -5.12 -34.57 1.13
N GLU A 174 -5.59 -34.59 2.36
CA GLU A 174 -5.49 -35.82 3.15
C GLU A 174 -6.67 -36.69 2.71
N ASP A 175 -6.39 -37.84 2.10
CA ASP A 175 -7.38 -38.88 1.94
C ASP A 175 -7.67 -39.43 3.34
N ASP A 176 -8.85 -39.13 3.89
CA ASP A 176 -9.38 -39.87 5.04
C ASP A 176 -9.31 -41.37 4.71
N ALA A 177 -9.14 -42.23 5.71
CA ALA A 177 -9.18 -43.70 5.58
C ALA A 177 -10.51 -44.25 4.98
N ASN A 178 -11.42 -43.36 4.58
CA ASN A 178 -12.70 -43.62 3.91
C ASN A 178 -12.85 -42.89 2.55
N GLY A 179 -11.76 -42.37 1.96
CA GLY A 179 -11.69 -41.90 0.56
C GLY A 179 -12.54 -40.67 0.22
N LYS A 180 -12.84 -39.81 1.19
CA LYS A 180 -13.71 -38.64 1.00
C LYS A 180 -12.88 -37.35 1.06
N LYS A 181 -12.80 -36.64 -0.07
CA LYS A 181 -12.11 -35.34 -0.18
C LYS A 181 -12.96 -34.24 0.43
N GLU A 182 -12.73 -33.89 1.70
CA GLU A 182 -13.41 -32.77 2.33
C GLU A 182 -12.56 -31.50 2.23
N ARG A 183 -13.16 -30.48 1.60
CA ARG A 183 -12.56 -29.15 1.40
C ARG A 183 -12.60 -28.44 2.76
N LEU A 184 -11.44 -28.07 3.28
CA LEU A 184 -11.31 -27.26 4.49
C LEU A 184 -12.07 -25.93 4.26
N GLU A 185 -13.20 -25.74 4.95
CA GLU A 185 -13.93 -24.48 4.93
C GLU A 185 -13.21 -23.42 5.77
N ALA A 186 -13.39 -22.18 5.33
CA ALA A 186 -12.62 -20.98 5.65
C ALA A 186 -12.70 -20.49 7.11
#